data_AF-A0A1H4ME36-F1
#
_entry.id   AF-A0A1H4ME36-F1
#
_cell.length_a   1.000
_cell.length_b   1.000
_cell.length_c   1.000
_cell.angle_alpha   90.00
_cell.angle_beta   90.00
_cell.angle_gamma   90.00
#
_symmetry.space_group_name_H-M   'P 1'
#
loop_
_entity.id
_entity.type
_entity.pdbx_description
1 polymer ?
#
loop_
_entity_poly.entity_id
_entity_poly.type
_entity_poly.pdbx_seq_one_letter_code
_entity_poly.pdbx_strand_id
1 'polypeptide(L)' 'MDSKSLEEKLAGQLAESEIEFEDAAEDARKRLPVKTEIRIQALIDPVVEETRRYRQMAEEVDARYKRYDELVDQSKDIQE' A
#
# COMPACT_ATOMS: atom_id res chain seq x y z
N MET A 1 22.12 20.82 -56.80
CA MET A 1 22.75 20.07 -55.69
C MET A 1 22.51 18.60 -55.99
N ASP A 2 23.55 17.89 -56.39
CA ASP A 2 23.45 16.49 -56.83
C ASP A 2 23.06 15.57 -55.67
N SER A 3 22.05 14.72 -55.87
CA SER A 3 21.56 13.75 -54.88
C SER A 3 22.69 12.88 -54.32
N LYS A 4 23.63 12.53 -55.21
CA LYS A 4 24.82 11.74 -54.89
C LYS A 4 25.69 12.39 -53.81
N SER A 5 25.84 13.71 -53.85
CA SER A 5 26.62 14.47 -52.86
C SER A 5 25.94 14.51 -51.48
N LEU A 6 24.62 14.38 -51.46
CA LEU A 6 23.84 14.32 -50.23
C LEU A 6 23.93 12.94 -49.60
N GLU A 7 23.84 11.89 -50.42
CA GLU A 7 23.98 10.49 -49.99
C GLU A 7 25.37 10.23 -49.40
N GLU A 8 26.42 10.78 -50.01
CA GLU A 8 27.80 10.63 -49.52
C GLU A 8 28.01 11.32 -48.16
N LYS A 9 27.42 12.51 -47.98
CA LYS A 9 27.45 13.22 -46.70
C LYS A 9 26.65 12.51 -45.62
N LEU A 10 25.48 11.96 -45.97
CA LEU A 10 24.66 11.19 -45.06
C LEU A 10 25.36 9.88 -44.66
N ALA A 11 26.00 9.20 -45.60
CA ALA A 11 26.80 8.01 -45.34
C ALA A 11 28.01 8.31 -44.44
N GLY A 12 28.69 9.45 -44.66
CA GLY A 12 29.77 9.93 -43.80
C GLY A 12 29.28 10.18 -42.36
N GLN A 13 28.20 10.95 -42.20
CA GLN A 13 27.64 11.26 -40.88
C GLN A 13 27.16 10.02 -40.11
N LEU A 14 26.58 9.03 -40.82
CA LEU A 14 26.13 7.77 -40.22
C LEU A 14 27.29 6.81 -39.87
N ALA A 15 28.40 6.87 -40.62
CA ALA A 15 29.59 6.08 -40.34
C ALA A 15 30.42 6.66 -39.19
N GLU A 16 30.39 7.99 -39.03
CA GLU A 16 31.14 8.73 -38.02
C GLU A 16 30.38 8.86 -36.70
N SER A 17 29.05 8.63 -36.70
CA SER A 17 28.28 8.51 -35.47
C SER A 17 28.64 7.20 -34.78
N GLU A 18 29.44 7.29 -33.73
CA GLU A 18 29.67 6.20 -32.79
C GLU A 18 28.31 5.84 -32.17
N ILE A 19 27.78 4.66 -32.55
CA ILE A 19 26.56 4.14 -31.94
C ILE A 19 26.96 3.78 -30.51
N GLU A 20 26.62 4.64 -29.56
CA GLU A 20 26.72 4.30 -28.14
C GLU A 20 25.76 3.12 -27.89
N PHE A 21 26.31 1.92 -27.94
CA PHE A 21 25.60 0.73 -27.50
C PHE A 21 25.49 0.84 -25.97
N GLU A 22 24.37 1.36 -25.50
CA GLU A 22 23.96 1.21 -24.11
C GLU A 22 24.08 -0.28 -23.73
N ASP A 23 24.61 -0.58 -22.54
CA ASP A 23 24.82 -1.96 -22.10
C ASP A 23 23.53 -2.76 -22.31
N ALA A 24 23.61 -3.81 -23.13
CA ALA A 24 22.46 -4.62 -23.53
C ALA A 24 21.64 -5.11 -22.31
N ALA A 25 22.29 -5.24 -21.16
CA ALA A 25 21.63 -5.56 -19.90
C ALA A 25 20.76 -4.42 -19.35
N GLU A 26 21.19 -3.16 -19.46
CA GLU A 26 20.39 -1.99 -19.07
C GLU A 26 19.21 -1.76 -20.00
N ASP A 27 19.44 -1.93 -21.28
CA ASP A 27 18.45 -1.79 -22.33
C ASP A 27 17.31 -2.83 -22.18
N ALA A 28 17.68 -4.07 -21.82
CA ALA A 28 16.73 -5.12 -21.48
C ALA A 28 15.95 -4.82 -20.19
N ARG A 29 16.59 -4.23 -19.17
CA ARG A 29 15.92 -3.82 -17.92
C ARG A 29 14.88 -2.73 -18.15
N LYS A 30 15.16 -1.73 -18.99
CA LYS A 30 14.22 -0.66 -19.33
C LYS A 30 13.01 -1.16 -20.15
N ARG A 31 13.22 -2.18 -21.00
CA ARG A 31 12.18 -2.81 -21.82
C ARG A 31 11.27 -3.78 -21.05
N LEU A 32 11.73 -4.29 -19.90
CA LEU A 32 10.91 -5.15 -19.05
C LEU A 32 9.73 -4.33 -18.49
N PRO A 33 8.48 -4.80 -18.64
CA PRO A 33 7.34 -4.13 -18.05
C PRO A 33 7.52 -4.08 -16.52
N VAL A 34 7.20 -2.93 -15.92
CA VAL A 34 7.18 -2.77 -14.45
C VAL A 34 6.34 -3.90 -13.88
N LYS A 35 6.90 -4.66 -12.92
CA LYS A 35 6.19 -5.79 -12.28
C LYS A 35 4.82 -5.31 -11.84
N THR A 36 3.79 -5.85 -12.47
CA THR A 36 2.46 -5.23 -12.52
C THR A 36 1.69 -5.28 -11.22
N GLU A 37 2.17 -5.97 -10.18
CA GLU A 37 1.48 -6.06 -8.89
C GLU A 37 2.47 -6.28 -7.74
N ILE A 38 2.44 -5.38 -6.75
CA ILE A 38 3.01 -5.62 -5.42
C ILE A 38 1.82 -5.96 -4.50
N ARG A 39 1.73 -7.21 -4.06
CA ARG A 39 0.73 -7.64 -3.08
C ARG A 39 1.32 -7.48 -1.68
N ILE A 40 0.81 -6.51 -0.92
CA ILE A 40 1.19 -6.31 0.47
C ILE A 40 0.13 -7.01 1.33
N GLN A 41 0.52 -8.03 2.08
CA GLN A 41 -0.36 -8.67 3.06
C GLN A 41 -0.60 -7.67 4.20
N ALA A 42 -1.86 -7.31 4.47
CA ALA A 42 -2.19 -6.51 5.64
C ALA A 42 -1.86 -7.31 6.91
N LEU A 43 -1.02 -6.73 7.78
CA LEU A 43 -0.60 -7.37 9.04
C LEU A 43 -1.65 -7.23 10.15
N ILE A 44 -2.53 -6.23 10.04
CA ILE A 44 -3.53 -5.87 11.06
C ILE A 44 -4.86 -5.61 10.35
N ASP A 45 -5.93 -6.24 10.85
CA ASP A 45 -7.30 -6.00 10.40
C ASP A 45 -7.95 -4.91 11.27
N PRO A 46 -8.25 -3.72 10.71
CA PRO A 46 -8.84 -2.62 11.48
C PRO A 46 -10.22 -2.97 12.05
N VAL A 47 -10.99 -3.83 11.37
CA VAL A 47 -12.35 -4.20 11.82
C VAL A 47 -12.29 -5.01 13.11
N VAL A 48 -11.32 -5.92 13.20
CA VAL A 48 -11.11 -6.75 14.40
C VAL A 48 -10.70 -5.89 15.59
N GLU A 49 -9.79 -4.94 15.38
CA GLU A 49 -9.33 -4.02 16.43
C GLU A 49 -10.44 -3.10 16.94
N GLU A 50 -11.22 -2.53 16.02
CA GLU A 50 -12.39 -1.72 16.36
C GLU A 50 -13.40 -2.53 17.15
N THR A 51 -13.76 -3.72 16.66
CA THR A 51 -14.73 -4.60 17.33
C THR A 51 -14.27 -4.97 18.74
N ARG A 52 -12.97 -5.24 18.91
CA ARG A 52 -12.39 -5.53 20.23
C ARG A 52 -12.57 -4.36 21.19
N ARG A 53 -12.31 -3.12 20.75
CA ARG A 53 -12.51 -1.91 21.55
C ARG A 53 -13.98 -1.69 21.92
N TYR A 54 -14.89 -1.88 20.97
CA TYR A 54 -16.32 -1.74 21.24
C TYR A 54 -16.84 -2.74 22.27
N ARG A 55 -16.37 -4.01 22.23
CA ARG A 55 -16.72 -4.98 23.26
C ARG A 55 -16.20 -4.59 24.65
N GLN A 56 -14.96 -4.11 24.74
CA GLN A 56 -14.41 -3.64 26.01
C GLN A 56 -15.24 -2.49 26.60
N MET A 57 -15.64 -1.53 25.77
CA MET A 57 -16.51 -0.43 26.21
C MET A 57 -17.88 -0.94 26.69
N ALA A 58 -18.46 -1.94 26.00
CA ALA A 58 -19.73 -2.53 26.40
C ALA A 58 -19.64 -3.28 27.74
N GLU A 59 -18.58 -4.07 27.95
CA GLU A 59 -18.34 -4.79 29.21
C GLU A 59 -18.20 -3.83 30.40
N GLU A 60 -17.50 -2.70 30.22
CA GLU A 60 -17.37 -1.69 31.26
C GLU A 60 -18.73 -1.10 31.66
N VAL A 61 -19.55 -0.75 30.66
CA VAL A 61 -20.88 -0.17 30.87
C VAL A 61 -21.79 -1.16 31.57
N ASP A 62 -21.82 -2.42 31.12
CA ASP A 62 -22.62 -3.49 31.73
C ASP A 62 -22.22 -3.73 33.19
N ALA A 63 -20.92 -3.80 33.46
CA ALA A 63 -20.40 -3.95 34.82
C ALA A 63 -20.79 -2.79 35.74
N ARG A 64 -20.88 -1.56 35.22
CA ARG A 64 -21.34 -0.40 36.00
C ARG A 64 -22.82 -0.51 36.37
N TYR A 65 -23.67 -0.91 35.42
CA TYR A 65 -25.10 -1.06 35.69
C TYR A 65 -25.34 -2.20 36.67
N LYS A 66 -24.67 -3.33 36.49
CA LYS A 66 -24.72 -4.43 37.45
C LYS A 66 -24.39 -4.00 38.88
N ARG A 67 -23.32 -3.22 39.07
CA ARG A 67 -22.96 -2.67 40.39
C ARG A 67 -24.04 -1.75 40.95
N TYR A 68 -24.70 -0.97 40.10
CA TYR A 68 -25.79 -0.10 40.55
C TYR A 68 -27.00 -0.92 41.01
N ASP A 69 -27.39 -1.94 40.25
CA ASP A 69 -28.50 -2.83 40.62
C ASP A 69 -28.24 -3.53 41.96
N GLU A 70 -27.01 -4.04 42.16
CA GLU A 70 -26.58 -4.63 43.43
C GLU A 70 -26.72 -3.65 44.61
N LEU A 71 -26.36 -2.37 44.43
CA LEU A 71 -26.50 -1.35 45.47
C LEU A 71 -27.97 -1.02 45.76
N VAL A 72 -28.81 -0.96 44.73
CA VAL A 72 -30.24 -0.70 44.88
C VAL A 72 -30.92 -1.84 45.63
N ASP A 73 -30.60 -3.08 45.31
CA ASP A 73 -31.19 -4.23 45.99
C ASP A 73 -30.75 -4.32 47.46
N GLN A 74 -29.47 -4.10 47.75
CA GLN A 74 -28.97 -3.98 49.13
C GLN A 74 -29.68 -2.88 49.93
N SER A 75 -30.04 -1.76 49.30
CA SER A 75 -30.75 -0.68 49.98
C SER A 75 -32.20 -1.04 50.33
N LYS A 76 -32.85 -1.92 49.56
CA LYS A 76 -34.21 -2.40 49.83
C LYS A 76 -34.21 -3.40 50.98
N ASP A 77 -33.23 -4.31 51.00
CA ASP A 77 -33.07 -5.32 52.06
C ASP A 77 -32.80 -4.72 53.44
N ILE A 78 -32.29 -3.48 53.51
CA ILE A 78 -32.06 -2.74 54.76
C ILE A 78 -33.35 -2.02 55.25
N GLN A 79 -34.34 -1.83 54.38
CA GLN A 79 -35.59 -1.12 54.68
C GLN A 79 -36.77 -2.04 55.01
N GLU A 80 -36.67 -3.36 54.75
CA GLU A 80 -37.57 -4.41 55.24
C GLU A 80 -37.14 -4.94 56.63
#